data_AF-A0A9D6LS84-F1
#
_entry.id   AF-A0A9D6LS84-F1
#
_cell.length_a   1.000
_cell.length_b   1.000
_cell.length_c   1.000
_cell.angle_alpha   90.00
_cell.angle_beta   90.00
_cell.angle_gamma   90.00
#
_symmetry.space_group_name_H-M   'P 1'
#
loop_
_entity.id
_entity.type
_entity.pdbx_description
1 polymer ?
#
loop_
_entity_poly.entity_id
_entity_poly.type
_entity_poly.pdbx_seq_one_letter_code
_entity_poly.pdbx_strand_id
1 'polypeptide(L)' 'MGKTKIMHVNPDGVRTEIASIDLKKILNGQVKDLELIAGDIIYVPSSQLRTYLELTSKGVATSGAYIILARY' A
#
# COMPACT_ATOMS: atom_id res chain seq x y z
N MET A 1 -0.21 -6.07 -11.07
CA MET A 1 0.43 -5.79 -9.77
C MET A 1 0.83 -4.32 -9.77
N GLY A 2 0.43 -3.56 -8.74
CA GLY A 2 0.76 -2.14 -8.67
C GLY A 2 2.26 -1.94 -8.49
N LYS A 3 2.85 -1.03 -9.26
CA LYS A 3 4.25 -0.59 -9.05
C LYS A 3 4.28 0.44 -7.93
N THR A 4 5.30 0.41 -7.10
CA THR A 4 5.53 1.48 -6.11
C THR A 4 5.95 2.74 -6.87
N LYS A 5 5.38 3.88 -6.49
CA LYS A 5 5.65 5.18 -7.11
C LYS A 5 6.33 6.11 -6.12
N ILE A 6 7.21 6.95 -6.62
CA ILE A 6 7.90 7.97 -5.84
C ILE A 6 7.59 9.32 -6.47
N MET A 7 7.12 10.25 -5.65
CA MET A 7 6.75 11.60 -6.07
C MET A 7 7.53 12.62 -5.25
N HIS A 8 8.11 13.62 -5.90
CA HIS A 8 8.72 14.75 -5.20
C HIS A 8 7.70 15.86 -5.04
N VAL A 9 7.67 16.49 -3.87
CA VAL A 9 6.98 17.78 -3.69
C VAL A 9 8.03 18.88 -3.75
N ASN A 10 8.01 19.65 -4.84
CA ASN A 10 8.87 20.81 -5.00
C ASN A 10 8.48 21.91 -3.99
N PRO A 11 9.39 22.87 -3.69
CA PRO A 11 9.09 23.99 -2.78
C PRO A 11 7.92 24.87 -3.21
N ASP A 12 7.56 24.86 -4.50
CA ASP A 12 6.39 25.55 -5.07
C ASP A 12 5.07 24.76 -4.89
N GLY A 13 5.13 23.58 -4.28
CA GLY A 13 3.99 22.67 -4.07
C GLY A 13 3.66 21.76 -5.24
N VAL A 14 4.37 21.87 -6.37
CA VAL A 14 4.16 21.03 -7.55
C VAL A 14 4.69 19.62 -7.29
N ARG A 15 3.86 18.62 -7.62
CA ARG A 15 4.21 17.19 -7.48
C ARG A 15 4.73 16.65 -8.79
N THR A 16 5.92 16.06 -8.77
CA THR A 16 6.54 15.40 -9.93
C THR A 16 6.77 13.92 -9.66
N GLU A 17 6.32 13.04 -10.56
CA GLU A 17 6.64 11.61 -10.49
C GLU A 17 8.13 11.42 -10.82
N ILE A 18 8.90 11.00 -9.83
CA ILE A 18 10.35 10.83 -9.95
C ILE A 18 10.68 9.46 -10.54
N ALA A 19 9.99 8.43 -10.06
CA ALA A 19 10.27 7.06 -10.44
C ALA A 19 9.07 6.13 -10.19
N SER A 20 8.98 5.10 -11.03
CA SER A 20 8.14 3.93 -10.80
C SER A 20 9.03 2.70 -10.62
N ILE A 21 9.01 2.11 -9.43
CA ILE A 21 9.92 1.05 -9.01
C ILE A 21 9.20 -0.28 -8.79
N ASP A 22 9.92 -1.37 -9.08
CA ASP A 22 9.54 -2.71 -8.68
C ASP A 22 10.15 -3.02 -7.32
N LEU A 23 9.34 -2.83 -6.27
CA LEU A 23 9.78 -3.00 -4.89
C LEU A 23 10.31 -4.42 -4.62
N LYS A 24 9.79 -5.45 -5.31
CA LYS A 24 10.24 -6.83 -5.12
C LYS A 24 11.68 -7.01 -5.56
N LYS A 25 12.08 -6.37 -6.66
CA LYS A 25 13.47 -6.45 -7.15
C LYS A 25 14.44 -5.76 -6.21
N ILE A 26 14.05 -4.62 -5.63
CA ILE A 26 14.85 -3.88 -4.64
C ILE A 26 15.06 -4.77 -3.40
N LEU A 27 13.96 -5.29 -2.83
CA LEU A 27 14.02 -6.11 -1.61
C LEU A 27 14.79 -7.43 -1.80
N ASN A 28 14.85 -7.94 -3.02
CA ASN A 28 15.63 -9.14 -3.36
C ASN A 28 17.09 -8.83 -3.71
N GLY A 29 17.54 -7.57 -3.62
CA GLY A 29 18.91 -7.16 -3.99
C GLY A 29 19.22 -7.27 -5.48
N GLN A 30 18.19 -7.32 -6.34
CA GLN A 30 18.35 -7.50 -7.79
C GLN A 30 18.58 -6.17 -8.53
N VAL A 31 18.32 -5.06 -7.86
CA VAL A 31 18.55 -3.70 -8.36
C VAL A 31 19.15 -2.85 -7.24
N LYS A 32 19.88 -1.79 -7.61
CA LYS A 32 20.48 -0.86 -6.65
C LYS A 32 19.39 -0.11 -5.88
N ASP A 33 19.67 0.16 -4.61
CA ASP A 33 18.85 1.04 -3.78
C ASP A 33 18.76 2.45 -4.37
N LEU A 34 17.61 3.06 -4.17
CA LEU A 34 17.35 4.44 -4.59
C LEU A 34 17.59 5.38 -3.41
N GLU A 35 18.37 6.43 -3.64
CA GLU A 35 18.51 7.52 -2.68
C GLU A 35 17.25 8.39 -2.70
N LEU A 36 16.74 8.69 -1.51
CA LEU A 36 15.57 9.53 -1.30
C LEU A 36 16.01 10.88 -0.76
N ILE A 37 15.34 11.93 -1.22
CA ILE A 37 15.59 13.30 -0.76
C ILE A 37 14.39 13.83 0.05
N ALA A 38 14.65 14.85 0.87
CA ALA A 38 13.59 15.51 1.62
C ALA A 38 12.54 16.08 0.65
N GLY A 39 11.25 15.83 0.94
CA GLY A 39 10.14 16.18 0.05
C GLY A 39 9.62 15.03 -0.81
N ASP A 40 10.30 13.87 -0.80
CA ASP A 40 9.82 12.67 -1.48
C ASP A 40 8.67 11.99 -0.73
N ILE A 41 7.68 11.54 -1.50
CA ILE A 41 6.52 10.77 -1.06
C ILE A 41 6.55 9.43 -1.77
N ILE A 42 6.57 8.35 -0.99
CA ILE A 42 6.53 6.98 -1.50
C ILE A 42 5.10 6.46 -1.41
N TYR A 43 4.55 6.07 -2.55
CA TYR A 43 3.24 5.42 -2.64
C TYR A 43 3.40 3.93 -2.95
N VAL A 44 3.07 3.10 -1.98
CA VAL A 44 3.05 1.64 -2.12
C VAL A 44 1.60 1.18 -2.31
N PRO A 45 1.22 0.69 -3.50
CA PRO A 45 -0.15 0.24 -3.74
C PRO A 45 -0.45 -1.04 -2.94
N SER A 46 -1.64 -1.10 -2.35
CA SER A 46 -2.13 -2.33 -1.72
C SER A 46 -2.39 -3.43 -2.75
N SER A 47 -2.24 -4.68 -2.34
CA SER A 47 -2.63 -5.82 -3.18
C SER A 47 -4.16 -5.92 -3.20
N GLN A 48 -4.75 -5.97 -4.40
CA GLN A 48 -6.21 -6.13 -4.59
C GLN A 48 -6.76 -7.34 -3.81
N LEU A 49 -6.00 -8.44 -3.75
CA LEU A 49 -6.38 -9.64 -3.00
C LEU A 49 -6.42 -9.38 -1.48
N ARG A 50 -5.46 -8.62 -0.95
CA ARG A 50 -5.44 -8.26 0.48
C ARG A 50 -6.59 -7.32 0.81
N THR A 51 -6.84 -6.32 -0.05
CA THR A 51 -7.97 -5.40 0.11
C THR A 51 -9.31 -6.14 0.07
N TYR A 52 -9.48 -7.12 -0.82
CA TYR A 52 -10.69 -7.94 -0.88
C TYR A 52 -10.86 -8.82 0.38
N LEU A 53 -9.79 -9.51 0.81
CA LEU A 53 -9.82 -10.34 2.02
C LEU A 53 -10.14 -9.53 3.28
N GLU A 54 -9.59 -8.33 3.44
CA GLU A 54 -9.88 -7.44 4.57
C GLU A 54 -11.35 -6.99 4.59
N LEU A 55 -11.95 -6.74 3.43
CA LEU A 55 -13.36 -6.38 3.34
C LEU A 55 -14.26 -7.57 3.73
N THR A 56 -13.94 -8.78 3.26
CA THR A 56 -14.68 -10.00 3.62
C THR A 56 -14.52 -10.34 5.11
N SER A 57 -13.31 -10.27 5.66
CA SER A 57 -13.06 -10.62 7.06
C SER A 57 -13.77 -9.67 8.03
N LYS A 58 -13.83 -8.37 7.71
CA LYS A 58 -14.59 -7.39 8.51
C LYS A 58 -16.11 -7.63 8.44
N GLY A 59 -16.64 -8.02 7.27
CA GLY A 59 -18.04 -8.39 7.11
C GLY A 59 -18.43 -9.63 7.93
N VAL A 60 -17.63 -10.70 7.84
CA VAL A 60 -17.88 -11.97 8.55
C VAL A 60 -17.75 -11.82 10.07
N ALA A 61 -16.78 -11.03 10.56
CA ALA A 61 -16.61 -10.77 11.99
C ALA A 61 -17.85 -10.10 12.61
N THR A 62 -18.54 -9.25 11.84
CA THR A 62 -19.75 -8.57 12.29
C THR A 62 -20.92 -9.55 12.36
N SER A 63 -21.10 -10.42 11.36
CA SER A 63 -22.20 -11.40 11.32
C SER A 63 -22.07 -12.53 12.36
N GLY A 64 -20.86 -12.97 12.68
CA GLY A 64 -20.62 -14.07 13.64
C GLY A 64 -20.90 -13.69 15.10
N ALA A 65 -20.65 -12.43 15.48
CA ALA A 65 -20.87 -11.96 16.85
C ALA A 65 -22.37 -11.93 17.23
N TYR A 66 -23.26 -11.58 16.30
CA TYR A 66 -24.69 -11.53 16.57
C TYR A 66 -25.33 -12.90 16.79
N ILE A 67 -24.82 -13.96 16.14
CA ILE A 67 -25.37 -15.32 16.31
C ILE A 67 -25.03 -15.90 17.69
N ILE A 68 -23.87 -15.54 18.26
CA ILE A 68 -23.47 -16.01 19.59
C ILE A 68 -24.22 -15.24 20.71
N LEU A 69 -24.54 -13.96 20.49
CA LEU A 69 -25.28 -13.14 21.47
C LEU A 69 -26.79 -13.41 21.49
N ALA A 70 -27.38 -13.98 20.42
CA ALA A 70 -28.82 -14.23 20.32
C ALA A 70 -29.29 -15.56 20.96
N ARG A 71 -28.39 -16.36 21.54
CA ARG A 71 -28.71 -17.68 22.15
C ARG A 71 -28.56 -17.72 23.69
N TYR A 72 -28.67 -16.59 24.37
CA TYR A 72 -28.80 -16.53 25.82
C TYR A 72 -30.08 -15.81 26.24
#